data_AF-S4N2P6-F1
#
_entry.id   AF-S4N2P6-F1
#
_cell.length_a   1.000
_cell.length_b   1.000
_cell.length_c   1.000
_cell.angle_alpha   90.00
_cell.angle_beta   90.00
_cell.angle_gamma   90.00
#
_symmetry.space_group_name_H-M   'P 1'
#
loop_
_entity.id
_entity.type
_entity.pdbx_description
1 polymer ?
#
loop_
_entity_poly.entity_id
_entity_poly.type
_entity_poly.pdbx_seq_one_letter_code
_entity_poly.pdbx_strand_id
1 'polypeptide(L)'
;MRGIDRELKAVDALLHDLGRKRLAARAVAGVDSPERFAELFRVQDWRPIDATVKVSDIPALVGTLGGQQLYGDVPEVALRELIQNAQDAVLARQTLQPGFPTGCVEIRLTETEGSWYLEVRDNGTGMDEETLVNGLLDFGTSGWSSTSLRNRLPGLADGGFQPSGRFGIGFFSVFLLGDQVELITRRYDASLTDARRLTFDGPSSRPLLTPYTGQGWVAEGTTVRVRLRKSPYELQGLFSRTEDERLGQLAQRLVLENAVPVYTWGPGAAEPETLAPFSLATGLPDEVFDRLYPPQALRWRVGEEKLRLQMRDDFVSRATELLDDKGRRIGLAMLWNTTHYQGRRDFRGTVTVNGFLADTSISFAGYLAGQPSRASRDKASLVATPDQVRQWMRTQEERLRSTGNFDDSLQLELAYTLHSAFNTLADDIAFALTSQGVLRLADVPEWAGRRREVFLAFGWPVTWRSRPPELNHPLSGERVRIPDNCIIICQMGSTPPLSQVFPAAANRDTAYESARDDATLTWQKQWWRTSGDLYGLFLRALCEAWSCTVESLLAPVEQRDWSDCIHVNDDTLGPVAGYLLHWPPNT
;
A
#
# COMPACT_ATOMS: atom_id res chain seq x y z
N MET A 1 -16.63 33.96 21.46
CA MET A 1 -16.36 34.94 22.54
C MET A 1 -14.89 35.33 22.71
N ARG A 2 -13.90 34.40 22.76
CA ARG A 2 -12.46 34.77 22.89
C ARG A 2 -11.92 35.71 21.79
N GLY A 3 -12.44 35.63 20.56
CA GLY A 3 -12.09 36.57 19.48
C GLY A 3 -12.58 38.00 19.76
N ILE A 4 -13.85 38.12 20.15
CA ILE A 4 -14.47 39.39 20.55
C ILE A 4 -13.75 40.00 21.75
N ASP A 5 -13.36 39.19 22.75
CA ASP A 5 -12.59 39.68 23.89
C ASP A 5 -11.22 40.24 23.50
N ARG A 6 -10.50 39.55 22.61
CA ARG A 6 -9.22 40.03 22.07
C ARG A 6 -9.38 41.34 21.31
N GLU A 7 -10.39 41.44 20.46
CA GLU A 7 -10.66 42.64 19.68
C GLU A 7 -11.06 43.81 20.58
N LEU A 8 -11.96 43.59 21.55
CA LEU A 8 -12.35 44.60 22.54
C LEU A 8 -11.15 45.13 23.32
N LYS A 9 -10.28 44.24 23.80
CA LYS A 9 -9.06 44.62 24.53
C LYS A 9 -8.09 45.39 23.65
N ALA A 10 -7.88 44.94 22.42
CA ALA A 10 -6.98 45.59 21.48
C ALA A 10 -7.46 47.01 21.11
N VAL A 11 -8.76 47.16 20.81
CA VAL A 11 -9.35 48.47 20.49
C VAL A 11 -9.34 49.39 21.71
N ASP A 12 -9.67 48.89 22.90
CA ASP A 12 -9.67 49.69 24.12
C ASP A 12 -8.25 50.13 24.54
N ALA A 13 -7.24 49.27 24.33
CA ALA A 13 -5.83 49.63 24.50
C ALA A 13 -5.41 50.73 23.52
N LEU A 14 -5.75 50.59 22.23
CA LEU A 14 -5.45 51.61 21.22
C LEU A 14 -6.12 52.96 21.53
N LEU A 15 -7.38 52.95 22.01
CA LEU A 15 -8.07 54.19 22.41
C LEU A 15 -7.39 54.85 23.60
N HIS A 16 -6.88 54.07 24.56
CA HIS A 16 -6.12 54.57 25.69
C HIS A 16 -4.81 55.23 25.23
N ASP A 17 -4.04 54.56 24.37
CA ASP A 17 -2.75 55.06 23.85
C ASP A 17 -2.91 56.35 23.02
N LEU A 18 -4.03 56.47 22.30
CA LEU A 18 -4.38 57.67 21.52
C LEU A 18 -5.04 58.77 22.36
N GLY A 19 -5.15 58.62 23.69
CA GLY A 19 -5.77 59.60 24.58
C GLY A 19 -7.28 59.82 24.33
N ARG A 20 -7.96 58.86 23.70
CA ARG A 20 -9.39 58.94 23.37
C ARG A 20 -10.26 58.34 24.47
N LYS A 21 -11.56 58.64 24.42
CA LYS A 21 -12.55 58.05 25.33
C LYS A 21 -12.60 56.54 25.13
N ARG A 22 -12.33 55.80 26.21
CA ARG A 22 -12.31 54.33 26.25
C ARG A 22 -13.68 53.68 26.09
N LEU A 23 -13.70 52.39 25.79
CA LEU A 23 -14.93 51.62 25.66
C LEU A 23 -15.59 51.39 27.03
N ALA A 24 -16.94 51.35 27.02
CA ALA A 24 -17.72 51.00 28.19
C ALA A 24 -17.57 49.50 28.55
N ALA A 25 -17.46 48.63 27.55
CA ALA A 25 -17.12 47.22 27.69
C ALA A 25 -15.68 46.99 27.22
N ARG A 26 -14.85 46.36 28.05
CA ARG A 26 -13.39 46.23 27.81
C ARG A 26 -12.92 44.78 27.70
N ALA A 27 -13.77 43.84 28.10
CA ALA A 27 -13.51 42.42 28.09
C ALA A 27 -14.85 41.68 28.10
N VAL A 28 -14.80 40.40 27.70
CA VAL A 28 -15.92 39.47 27.88
C VAL A 28 -15.68 38.71 29.18
N ALA A 29 -16.60 38.83 30.14
CA ALA A 29 -16.46 38.21 31.45
C ALA A 29 -16.45 36.66 31.35
N GLY A 30 -15.52 36.04 32.09
CA GLY A 30 -15.38 34.58 32.16
C GLY A 30 -14.89 33.88 30.89
N VAL A 31 -14.53 34.62 29.84
CA VAL A 31 -14.13 34.06 28.53
C VAL A 31 -12.78 33.33 28.52
N ASP A 32 -12.01 33.52 29.58
CA ASP A 32 -10.67 32.97 29.77
C ASP A 32 -10.68 31.47 30.01
N SER A 33 -11.68 30.93 30.72
CA SER A 33 -11.86 29.48 30.89
C SER A 33 -13.33 29.07 30.69
N PRO A 34 -13.60 27.87 30.12
CA PRO A 34 -14.96 27.35 29.99
C PRO A 34 -15.72 27.29 31.33
N GLU A 35 -15.03 26.99 32.42
CA GLU A 35 -15.59 26.90 33.77
C GLU A 35 -16.09 28.27 34.25
N ARG A 36 -15.25 29.30 34.16
CA ARG A 36 -15.63 30.69 34.49
C ARG A 36 -16.70 31.23 33.54
N PHE A 37 -16.70 30.80 32.29
CA PHE A 37 -17.74 31.17 31.33
C PHE A 37 -19.08 30.54 31.73
N ALA A 38 -19.09 29.27 32.14
CA ALA A 38 -20.28 28.56 32.58
C ALA A 38 -20.91 29.14 33.85
N GLU A 39 -20.11 29.72 34.76
CA GLU A 39 -20.60 30.43 35.95
C GLU A 39 -21.48 31.64 35.58
N LEU A 40 -21.16 32.30 34.46
CA LEU A 40 -21.81 33.54 34.03
C LEU A 40 -22.89 33.32 32.98
N PHE A 41 -22.78 32.24 32.19
CA PHE A 41 -23.72 31.88 31.14
C PHE A 41 -24.34 30.51 31.43
N ARG A 42 -25.58 30.52 31.93
CA ARG A 42 -26.35 29.28 32.13
C ARG A 42 -26.67 28.65 30.78
N VAL A 43 -26.16 27.45 30.59
CA VAL A 43 -26.39 26.60 29.43
C VAL A 43 -27.45 25.55 29.77
N GLN A 44 -28.26 25.15 28.78
CA GLN A 44 -29.24 24.08 28.93
C GLN A 44 -28.73 22.84 28.21
N ASP A 45 -28.65 21.71 28.92
CA ASP A 45 -28.34 20.38 28.39
C ASP A 45 -26.95 20.18 27.76
N TRP A 46 -26.02 21.13 27.95
CA TRP A 46 -24.60 20.99 27.64
C TRP A 46 -23.77 21.76 28.68
N ARG A 47 -22.46 21.51 28.73
CA ARG A 47 -21.52 22.31 29.55
C ARG A 47 -20.36 22.81 28.68
N PRO A 48 -19.88 24.05 28.85
CA PRO A 48 -18.70 24.50 28.14
C PRO A 48 -17.48 23.73 28.66
N ILE A 49 -16.74 23.12 27.76
CA ILE A 49 -15.45 22.49 28.03
C ILE A 49 -14.42 23.05 27.07
N ASP A 50 -13.14 22.97 27.42
CA ASP A 50 -12.08 23.34 26.48
C ASP A 50 -11.85 22.18 25.50
N ALA A 51 -12.79 22.01 24.56
CA ALA A 51 -12.65 21.10 23.43
C ALA A 51 -11.77 21.70 22.32
N THR A 52 -10.92 22.68 22.66
CA THR A 52 -9.96 23.21 21.69
C THR A 52 -9.01 22.09 21.32
N VAL A 53 -9.09 21.68 20.06
CA VAL A 53 -8.09 20.81 19.46
C VAL A 53 -6.73 21.49 19.59
N LYS A 54 -5.78 20.85 20.27
CA LYS A 54 -4.47 21.45 20.57
C LYS A 54 -3.50 21.47 19.39
N VAL A 55 -3.94 21.00 18.22
CA VAL A 55 -3.26 21.21 16.94
C VAL A 55 -3.65 22.57 16.41
N SER A 56 -2.65 23.39 16.11
CA SER A 56 -2.80 24.76 15.63
C SER A 56 -3.46 24.87 14.24
N ASP A 57 -3.51 23.78 13.45
CA ASP A 57 -4.05 23.78 12.10
C ASP A 57 -4.55 22.38 11.63
N ILE A 58 -5.78 22.00 12.03
CA ILE A 58 -6.46 20.78 11.55
C ILE A 58 -6.63 20.81 10.02
N PRO A 59 -6.98 21.93 9.37
CA PRO A 59 -7.03 22.01 7.90
C PRO A 59 -5.70 21.69 7.23
N ALA A 60 -4.58 22.21 7.73
CA ALA A 60 -3.26 21.83 7.23
C ALA A 60 -2.96 20.36 7.50
N LEU A 61 -3.37 19.81 8.64
CA LEU A 61 -3.23 18.39 8.94
C LEU A 61 -4.05 17.55 7.96
N VAL A 62 -5.34 17.84 7.77
CA VAL A 62 -6.22 17.16 6.80
C VAL A 62 -5.72 17.36 5.37
N GLY A 63 -5.18 18.54 5.04
CA GLY A 63 -4.53 18.80 3.75
C GLY A 63 -3.23 18.03 3.57
N THR A 64 -2.49 17.76 4.65
CA THR A 64 -1.29 16.91 4.63
C THR A 64 -1.69 15.43 4.54
N LEU A 65 -2.73 15.02 5.28
CA LEU A 65 -3.34 13.69 5.24
C LEU A 65 -3.89 13.40 3.83
N GLY A 66 -4.70 14.29 3.26
CA GLY A 66 -5.31 14.17 1.93
C GLY A 66 -4.41 14.59 0.76
N GLY A 67 -3.27 15.23 1.03
CA GLY A 67 -2.30 15.65 0.02
C GLY A 67 -1.28 14.57 -0.33
N GLN A 68 -0.39 14.87 -1.28
CA GLN A 68 0.66 13.94 -1.75
C GLN A 68 1.59 13.41 -0.63
N GLN A 69 1.65 14.09 0.52
CA GLN A 69 2.62 13.82 1.58
C GLN A 69 2.27 12.61 2.47
N LEU A 70 0.98 12.33 2.73
CA LEU A 70 0.56 11.22 3.60
C LEU A 70 -0.32 10.21 2.86
N TYR A 71 -1.61 10.44 2.68
CA TYR A 71 -2.55 9.41 2.18
C TYR A 71 -3.08 9.64 0.76
N GLY A 72 -2.91 10.84 0.19
CA GLY A 72 -3.65 11.26 -1.00
C GLY A 72 -5.17 11.36 -0.74
N ASP A 73 -5.96 11.66 -1.79
CA ASP A 73 -7.44 11.70 -1.70
C ASP A 73 -8.03 10.28 -1.81
N VAL A 74 -7.67 9.40 -0.86
CA VAL A 74 -8.03 7.97 -0.84
C VAL A 74 -8.95 7.67 0.36
N PRO A 75 -10.29 7.68 0.19
CA PRO A 75 -11.25 7.51 1.30
C PRO A 75 -11.10 6.21 2.08
N GLU A 76 -10.63 5.15 1.43
CA GLU A 76 -10.45 3.81 2.01
C GLU A 76 -9.49 3.81 3.22
N VAL A 77 -8.53 4.73 3.23
CA VAL A 77 -7.61 4.91 4.36
C VAL A 77 -8.36 5.26 5.63
N ALA A 78 -9.34 6.16 5.55
CA ALA A 78 -10.10 6.58 6.71
C ALA A 78 -10.89 5.41 7.31
N LEU A 79 -11.50 4.58 6.45
CA LEU A 79 -12.17 3.36 6.89
C LEU A 79 -11.20 2.39 7.57
N ARG A 80 -10.00 2.21 7.00
CA ARG A 80 -8.94 1.38 7.61
C ARG A 80 -8.58 1.83 9.03
N GLU A 81 -8.34 3.13 9.23
CA GLU A 81 -7.99 3.68 10.55
C GLU A 81 -9.15 3.58 11.54
N LEU A 82 -10.40 3.77 11.10
CA LEU A 82 -11.58 3.57 11.96
C LEU A 82 -11.71 2.12 12.42
N ILE A 83 -11.56 1.15 11.51
CA ILE A 83 -11.61 -0.28 11.87
C ILE A 83 -10.45 -0.64 12.82
N GLN A 84 -9.26 -0.09 12.58
CA GLN A 84 -8.10 -0.29 13.44
C GLN A 84 -8.35 0.21 14.87
N ASN A 85 -8.87 1.43 15.01
CA ASN A 85 -9.19 2.01 16.32
C ASN A 85 -10.29 1.21 17.04
N ALA A 86 -11.31 0.78 16.31
CA ALA A 86 -12.39 -0.06 16.82
C ALA A 86 -11.85 -1.40 17.37
N GLN A 87 -10.98 -2.09 16.62
CA GLN A 87 -10.35 -3.32 17.07
C GLN A 87 -9.46 -3.12 18.30
N ASP A 88 -8.61 -2.09 18.30
CA ASP A 88 -7.75 -1.77 19.44
C ASP A 88 -8.61 -1.52 20.71
N ALA A 89 -9.75 -0.83 20.58
CA ALA A 89 -10.67 -0.58 21.69
C ALA A 89 -11.33 -1.86 22.23
N VAL A 90 -11.66 -2.81 21.36
CA VAL A 90 -12.22 -4.10 21.74
C VAL A 90 -11.18 -4.96 22.45
N LEU A 91 -9.98 -5.06 21.89
CA LEU A 91 -8.86 -5.79 22.49
C LEU A 91 -8.51 -5.24 23.87
N ALA A 92 -8.46 -3.91 24.01
CA ALA A 92 -8.24 -3.26 25.29
C ALA A 92 -9.29 -3.67 26.34
N ARG A 93 -10.57 -3.77 25.94
CA ARG A 93 -11.65 -4.20 26.84
C ARG A 93 -11.52 -5.66 27.23
N GLN A 94 -11.19 -6.54 26.28
CA GLN A 94 -10.95 -7.96 26.56
C GLN A 94 -9.84 -8.16 27.59
N THR A 95 -8.79 -7.33 27.55
CA THR A 95 -7.72 -7.34 28.55
C THR A 95 -8.20 -6.83 29.92
N LEU A 96 -9.01 -5.77 29.96
CA LEU A 96 -9.43 -5.12 31.20
C LEU A 96 -10.63 -5.80 31.89
N GLN A 97 -11.46 -6.51 31.14
CA GLN A 97 -12.67 -7.16 31.63
C GLN A 97 -12.63 -8.66 31.31
N PRO A 98 -11.95 -9.48 32.13
CA PRO A 98 -11.97 -10.93 31.99
C PRO A 98 -13.41 -11.47 31.99
N GLY A 99 -13.76 -12.26 30.98
CA GLY A 99 -15.12 -12.79 30.79
C GLY A 99 -16.05 -11.90 29.94
N PHE A 100 -15.56 -10.78 29.41
CA PHE A 100 -16.25 -10.06 28.33
C PHE A 100 -16.49 -11.01 27.14
N PRO A 101 -17.74 -11.14 26.64
CA PRO A 101 -18.04 -11.97 25.47
C PRO A 101 -17.26 -11.53 24.23
N THR A 102 -17.32 -12.32 23.15
CA THR A 102 -16.63 -12.02 21.90
C THR A 102 -16.94 -10.59 21.44
N GLY A 103 -15.93 -9.73 21.52
CA GLY A 103 -16.02 -8.37 21.02
C GLY A 103 -16.13 -8.35 19.49
N CYS A 104 -16.62 -7.26 18.93
CA CYS A 104 -16.84 -7.15 17.49
C CYS A 104 -16.71 -5.71 16.99
N VAL A 105 -16.54 -5.59 15.68
CA VAL A 105 -16.65 -4.33 14.94
C VAL A 105 -17.80 -4.45 13.95
N GLU A 106 -18.63 -3.42 13.86
CA GLU A 106 -19.75 -3.31 12.92
C GLU A 106 -19.46 -2.17 11.95
N ILE A 107 -19.69 -2.38 10.65
CA ILE A 107 -19.56 -1.37 9.60
C ILE A 107 -20.86 -1.32 8.82
N ARG A 108 -21.49 -0.15 8.73
CA ARG A 108 -22.75 0.02 8.00
C ARG A 108 -22.62 1.14 6.99
N LEU A 109 -23.05 0.87 5.76
CA LEU A 109 -23.20 1.89 4.73
C LEU A 109 -24.69 2.05 4.43
N THR A 110 -25.23 3.25 4.67
CA THR A 110 -26.65 3.54 4.48
C THR A 110 -26.84 4.77 3.61
N GLU A 111 -27.91 4.77 2.83
CA GLU A 111 -28.40 5.95 2.13
C GLU A 111 -29.65 6.46 2.85
N THR A 112 -29.70 7.76 3.16
CA THR A 112 -30.84 8.40 3.79
C THR A 112 -31.04 9.76 3.17
N GLU A 113 -32.23 10.02 2.63
CA GLU A 113 -32.60 11.31 2.03
C GLU A 113 -31.58 11.80 0.97
N GLY A 114 -31.07 10.89 0.14
CA GLY A 114 -30.08 11.18 -0.90
C GLY A 114 -28.67 11.47 -0.39
N SER A 115 -28.40 11.23 0.90
CA SER A 115 -27.07 11.35 1.50
C SER A 115 -26.57 9.99 1.98
N TRP A 116 -25.29 9.73 1.74
CA TRP A 116 -24.63 8.49 2.17
C TRP A 116 -23.98 8.66 3.54
N TYR A 117 -24.13 7.65 4.40
CA TYR A 117 -23.52 7.60 5.72
C TYR A 117 -22.73 6.31 5.87
N LEU A 118 -21.49 6.44 6.34
CA LEU A 118 -20.67 5.33 6.78
C LEU A 118 -20.60 5.35 8.30
N GLU A 119 -20.94 4.24 8.93
CA GLU A 119 -20.90 4.05 10.38
C GLU A 119 -19.94 2.91 10.72
N VAL A 120 -19.01 3.16 11.63
CA VAL A 120 -18.13 2.14 12.23
C VAL A 120 -18.41 2.12 13.73
N ARG A 121 -18.77 0.97 14.26
CA ARG A 121 -19.12 0.78 15.66
C ARG A 121 -18.31 -0.35 16.27
N ASP A 122 -17.85 -0.16 17.49
CA ASP A 122 -17.24 -1.19 18.32
C ASP A 122 -18.01 -1.36 19.63
N ASN A 123 -17.84 -2.52 20.27
CA ASN A 123 -18.30 -2.77 21.64
C ASN A 123 -17.14 -2.79 22.66
N GLY A 124 -16.07 -2.06 22.34
CA GLY A 124 -14.85 -2.03 23.12
C GLY A 124 -14.95 -1.18 24.38
N THR A 125 -13.80 -0.65 24.81
CA THR A 125 -13.71 0.10 26.08
C THR A 125 -14.62 1.32 26.14
N GLY A 126 -14.88 1.96 25.00
CA GLY A 126 -15.52 3.28 24.96
C GLY A 126 -14.67 4.34 25.65
N MET A 127 -15.17 5.56 25.71
CA MET A 127 -14.44 6.69 26.30
C MET A 127 -15.32 7.43 27.31
N ASP A 128 -14.67 7.91 28.38
CA ASP A 128 -15.24 8.96 29.21
C ASP A 128 -14.94 10.35 28.61
N GLU A 129 -15.56 11.39 29.18
CA GLU A 129 -15.43 12.76 28.68
C GLU A 129 -13.97 13.24 28.65
N GLU A 130 -13.19 12.87 29.66
CA GLU A 130 -11.81 13.31 29.76
C GLU A 130 -10.90 12.55 28.77
N THR A 131 -11.20 11.29 28.49
CA THR A 131 -10.56 10.52 27.41
C THR A 131 -10.92 11.08 26.03
N LEU A 132 -12.14 11.58 25.82
CA LEU A 132 -12.50 12.30 24.60
C LEU A 132 -11.68 13.60 24.45
N VAL A 133 -11.60 14.41 25.50
CA VAL A 133 -10.92 15.72 25.42
C VAL A 133 -9.40 15.58 25.35
N ASN A 134 -8.82 14.74 26.22
CA ASN A 134 -7.36 14.63 26.36
C ASN A 134 -6.76 13.43 25.61
N GLY A 135 -7.58 12.50 25.13
CA GLY A 135 -7.16 11.33 24.37
C GLY A 135 -7.41 11.50 22.87
N LEU A 136 -8.64 11.88 22.49
CA LEU A 136 -9.04 12.03 21.09
C LEU A 136 -8.75 13.43 20.52
N LEU A 137 -8.99 14.50 21.29
CA LEU A 137 -8.85 15.89 20.82
C LEU A 137 -7.48 16.54 21.12
N ASP A 138 -6.71 15.96 22.04
CA ASP A 138 -5.34 16.39 22.34
C ASP A 138 -4.36 15.52 21.55
N PHE A 139 -3.49 16.12 20.76
CA PHE A 139 -2.61 15.41 19.82
C PHE A 139 -1.15 15.41 20.29
N GLY A 140 -0.41 14.36 19.94
CA GLY A 140 1.05 14.30 20.12
C GLY A 140 1.52 13.81 21.50
N THR A 141 0.60 13.67 22.46
CA THR A 141 0.89 13.15 23.81
C THR A 141 0.06 11.92 24.20
N SER A 142 -0.90 11.50 23.36
CA SER A 142 -2.05 10.66 23.71
C SER A 142 -2.38 9.63 22.63
N GLY A 143 -1.51 8.63 22.45
CA GLY A 143 -1.90 7.35 21.84
C GLY A 143 -2.27 6.33 22.92
N TRP A 144 -2.73 5.14 22.54
CA TRP A 144 -2.85 3.98 23.44
C TRP A 144 -1.60 3.76 24.32
N SER A 145 -0.43 4.16 23.83
CA SER A 145 0.85 4.11 24.53
C SER A 145 1.18 5.33 25.40
N SER A 146 0.24 6.24 25.65
CA SER A 146 0.46 7.42 26.50
C SER A 146 0.32 7.10 27.98
N THR A 147 1.12 7.78 28.81
CA THR A 147 1.08 7.61 30.27
C THR A 147 -0.26 8.05 30.85
N SER A 148 -0.92 9.06 30.28
CA SER A 148 -2.25 9.52 30.69
C SER A 148 -3.33 8.45 30.46
N LEU A 149 -3.35 7.77 29.31
CA LEU A 149 -4.28 6.66 29.06
C LEU A 149 -3.94 5.41 29.88
N ARG A 150 -2.66 5.06 30.02
CA ARG A 150 -2.22 3.92 30.86
C ARG A 150 -2.60 4.09 32.33
N ASN A 151 -2.52 5.32 32.85
CA ASN A 151 -2.91 5.60 34.24
C ASN A 151 -4.44 5.50 34.46
N ARG A 152 -5.25 5.75 33.43
CA ARG A 152 -6.71 5.64 33.49
C ARG A 152 -7.22 4.23 33.33
N LEU A 153 -6.48 3.42 32.59
CA LEU A 153 -6.77 2.03 32.30
C LEU A 153 -5.65 1.15 32.90
N PRO A 154 -5.49 1.16 34.24
CA PRO A 154 -4.47 0.37 34.90
C PRO A 154 -4.73 -1.12 34.64
N GLY A 155 -3.70 -1.84 34.16
CA GLY A 155 -3.79 -3.25 33.77
C GLY A 155 -3.61 -3.53 32.28
N LEU A 156 -3.70 -2.52 31.40
CA LEU A 156 -3.39 -2.67 29.96
C LEU A 156 -1.95 -3.14 29.72
N ALA A 157 -0.99 -2.50 30.40
CA ALA A 157 0.43 -2.81 30.24
C ALA A 157 0.79 -4.19 30.80
N ASP A 158 0.24 -4.52 31.97
CA ASP A 158 0.48 -5.80 32.65
C ASP A 158 -0.22 -6.97 31.93
N GLY A 159 -1.32 -6.69 31.22
CA GLY A 159 -2.07 -7.65 30.42
C GLY A 159 -1.54 -7.88 29.00
N GLY A 160 -0.39 -7.29 28.63
CA GLY A 160 0.28 -7.55 27.36
C GLY A 160 -0.36 -6.91 26.12
N PHE A 161 -1.25 -5.92 26.28
CA PHE A 161 -1.87 -5.21 25.16
C PHE A 161 -0.83 -4.43 24.34
N GLN A 162 -0.82 -4.66 23.02
CA GLN A 162 0.02 -3.92 22.07
C GLN A 162 -0.88 -3.23 21.04
N PRO A 163 -1.00 -1.89 21.08
CA PRO A 163 -1.85 -1.17 20.13
C PRO A 163 -1.25 -1.18 18.73
N SER A 164 -2.12 -1.33 17.74
CA SER A 164 -1.70 -1.30 16.34
C SER A 164 -1.46 0.15 15.87
N GLY A 165 -2.16 1.13 16.44
CA GLY A 165 -1.98 2.57 16.20
C GLY A 165 -0.83 3.21 17.01
N ARG A 166 0.11 3.91 16.34
CA ARG A 166 1.29 4.54 16.99
C ARG A 166 1.26 6.07 17.08
N PHE A 167 0.54 6.74 16.20
CA PHE A 167 0.72 8.19 15.97
C PHE A 167 -0.42 9.08 16.51
N GLY A 168 -1.54 8.51 16.98
CA GLY A 168 -2.64 9.28 17.59
C GLY A 168 -3.39 10.24 16.64
N ILE A 169 -3.07 10.25 15.35
CA ILE A 169 -3.67 11.12 14.31
C ILE A 169 -4.78 10.44 13.48
N GLY A 170 -5.00 9.14 13.69
CA GLY A 170 -5.83 8.30 12.82
C GLY A 170 -7.33 8.60 12.85
N PHE A 171 -7.87 9.25 13.91
CA PHE A 171 -9.29 9.62 13.90
C PHE A 171 -9.59 10.70 12.85
N PHE A 172 -8.72 11.71 12.73
CA PHE A 172 -8.98 12.87 11.86
C PHE A 172 -8.87 12.55 10.36
N SER A 173 -8.37 11.36 9.97
CA SER A 173 -8.52 10.89 8.59
C SER A 173 -9.99 10.70 8.20
N VAL A 174 -10.93 10.63 9.15
CA VAL A 174 -12.38 10.61 8.87
C VAL A 174 -12.83 11.78 7.98
N PHE A 175 -12.13 12.93 8.03
CA PHE A 175 -12.42 14.07 7.16
C PHE A 175 -12.06 13.85 5.68
N LEU A 176 -11.36 12.76 5.35
CA LEU A 176 -11.22 12.29 3.96
C LEU A 176 -12.56 11.74 3.42
N LEU A 177 -13.41 11.19 4.30
CA LEU A 177 -14.73 10.67 3.93
C LEU A 177 -15.78 11.79 3.82
N GLY A 178 -15.77 12.74 4.76
CA GLY A 178 -16.66 13.90 4.72
C GLY A 178 -16.56 14.79 5.95
N ASP A 179 -17.25 15.93 5.88
CA ASP A 179 -17.08 17.02 6.83
C ASP A 179 -17.97 16.89 8.07
N GLN A 180 -19.12 16.20 7.93
CA GLN A 180 -20.06 16.00 9.04
C GLN A 180 -19.79 14.65 9.71
N VAL A 181 -19.26 14.71 10.94
CA VAL A 181 -18.87 13.54 11.72
C VAL A 181 -19.58 13.58 13.08
N GLU A 182 -20.19 12.47 13.46
CA GLU A 182 -20.76 12.23 14.76
C GLU A 182 -20.04 11.06 15.42
N LEU A 183 -19.61 11.24 16.66
CA LEU A 183 -19.07 10.18 17.50
C LEU A 183 -19.96 10.06 18.74
N ILE A 184 -20.44 8.86 19.01
CA ILE A 184 -21.18 8.52 20.22
C ILE A 184 -20.35 7.47 20.96
N THR A 185 -20.13 7.66 22.26
CA THR A 185 -19.34 6.72 23.04
C THR A 185 -19.88 6.58 24.46
N ARG A 186 -19.76 5.37 25.00
CA ARG A 186 -20.03 5.07 26.40
C ARG A 186 -19.01 4.07 26.90
N ARG A 187 -18.31 4.43 27.97
CA ARG A 187 -17.34 3.55 28.61
C ARG A 187 -18.03 2.30 29.17
N TYR A 188 -17.37 1.15 29.06
CA TYR A 188 -17.98 -0.15 29.36
C TYR A 188 -18.44 -0.36 30.81
N ASP A 189 -17.85 0.38 31.74
CA ASP A 189 -18.14 0.35 33.18
C ASP A 189 -18.95 1.58 33.64
N ALA A 190 -19.44 2.40 32.69
CA ALA A 190 -20.19 3.61 32.96
C ALA A 190 -21.70 3.42 32.82
N SER A 191 -22.47 4.28 33.50
CA SER A 191 -23.93 4.25 33.47
C SER A 191 -24.47 4.71 32.11
N LEU A 192 -25.75 4.41 31.81
CA LEU A 192 -26.38 4.86 30.55
C LEU A 192 -26.36 6.38 30.38
N THR A 193 -26.42 7.14 31.48
CA THR A 193 -26.37 8.61 31.48
C THR A 193 -24.96 9.17 31.21
N ASP A 194 -23.94 8.32 31.23
CA ASP A 194 -22.56 8.71 30.95
C ASP A 194 -22.21 8.69 29.46
N ALA A 195 -23.16 8.30 28.60
CA ALA A 195 -22.99 8.39 27.16
C ALA A 195 -22.72 9.84 26.73
N ARG A 196 -21.77 10.00 25.81
CA ARG A 196 -21.34 11.30 25.27
C ARG A 196 -21.46 11.29 23.76
N ARG A 197 -21.78 12.46 23.21
CA ARG A 197 -21.83 12.74 21.77
C ARG A 197 -20.85 13.86 21.45
N LEU A 198 -19.98 13.61 20.49
CA LEU A 198 -19.06 14.59 19.92
C LEU A 198 -19.39 14.80 18.44
N THR A 199 -19.73 16.02 18.04
CA THR A 199 -20.04 16.34 16.64
C THR A 199 -19.03 17.31 16.04
N PHE A 200 -18.74 17.10 14.76
CA PHE A 200 -17.91 17.97 13.92
C PHE A 200 -18.71 18.40 12.69
N ASP A 201 -18.61 19.68 12.34
CA ASP A 201 -19.14 20.26 11.10
C ASP A 201 -17.99 20.85 10.29
N GLY A 202 -17.13 19.97 9.81
CA GLY A 202 -15.90 20.27 9.10
C GLY A 202 -14.65 20.32 10.01
N PRO A 203 -13.46 20.18 9.40
CA PRO A 203 -12.19 20.08 10.13
C PRO A 203 -11.78 21.38 10.82
N SER A 204 -12.29 22.55 10.38
CA SER A 204 -11.97 23.86 10.99
C SER A 204 -12.92 24.26 12.11
N SER A 205 -14.03 23.54 12.27
CA SER A 205 -15.09 23.89 13.20
C SER A 205 -14.75 23.37 14.59
N ARG A 206 -15.14 24.14 15.61
CA ARG A 206 -15.01 23.68 17.00
C ARG A 206 -15.97 22.49 17.20
N PRO A 207 -15.48 21.35 17.70
CA PRO A 207 -16.37 20.23 17.97
C PRO A 207 -17.30 20.56 19.13
N LEU A 208 -18.50 19.98 19.09
CA LEU A 208 -19.49 20.12 20.14
C LEU A 208 -19.59 18.80 20.91
N LEU A 209 -19.26 18.84 22.20
CA LEU A 209 -19.42 17.71 23.12
C LEU A 209 -20.67 17.92 23.98
N THR A 210 -21.62 16.98 23.91
CA THR A 210 -22.85 16.99 24.71
C THR A 210 -23.06 15.65 25.39
N PRO A 211 -23.85 15.60 26.47
CA PRO A 211 -24.52 14.36 26.88
C PRO A 211 -25.31 13.78 25.71
N TYR A 212 -25.36 12.45 25.60
CA TYR A 212 -26.26 11.80 24.66
C TYR A 212 -27.63 11.59 25.33
N THR A 213 -28.63 12.33 24.89
CA THR A 213 -30.00 12.33 25.45
C THR A 213 -31.01 11.59 24.56
N GLY A 214 -30.54 10.81 23.59
CA GLY A 214 -31.40 10.08 22.67
C GLY A 214 -32.35 9.13 23.40
N GLN A 215 -33.59 9.00 22.90
CA GLN A 215 -34.54 8.01 23.39
C GLN A 215 -34.12 6.61 22.89
N GLY A 216 -33.32 5.89 23.68
CA GLY A 216 -32.89 4.53 23.34
C GLY A 216 -31.72 4.03 24.18
N TRP A 217 -31.49 2.72 24.16
CA TRP A 217 -30.33 2.09 24.78
C TRP A 217 -29.06 2.43 23.98
N VAL A 218 -28.08 3.05 24.64
CA VAL A 218 -26.74 3.28 24.07
C VAL A 218 -25.85 2.11 24.44
N ALA A 219 -25.38 1.39 23.43
CA ALA A 219 -24.43 0.32 23.64
C ALA A 219 -23.10 0.85 24.21
N GLU A 220 -22.36 -0.03 24.88
CA GLU A 220 -20.99 0.24 25.30
C GLU A 220 -20.08 0.27 24.07
N GLY A 221 -18.96 0.99 24.16
CA GLY A 221 -18.01 1.16 23.07
C GLY A 221 -18.17 2.51 22.38
N THR A 222 -17.78 2.57 21.11
CA THR A 222 -17.81 3.79 20.31
C THR A 222 -18.47 3.55 18.95
N THR A 223 -19.30 4.50 18.53
CA THR A 223 -19.86 4.59 17.18
C THR A 223 -19.35 5.87 16.54
N VAL A 224 -18.71 5.76 15.39
CA VAL A 224 -18.32 6.88 14.53
C VAL A 224 -19.16 6.83 13.26
N ARG A 225 -19.93 7.88 13.02
CA ARG A 225 -20.77 8.05 11.83
C ARG A 225 -20.32 9.27 11.04
N VAL A 226 -20.09 9.12 9.75
CA VAL A 226 -19.69 10.20 8.85
C VAL A 226 -20.64 10.28 7.67
N ARG A 227 -21.08 11.50 7.33
CA ARG A 227 -21.77 11.76 6.06
C ARG A 227 -20.73 11.85 4.96
N LEU A 228 -20.83 10.97 3.96
CA LEU A 228 -19.88 10.94 2.87
C LEU A 228 -20.03 12.19 1.98
N ARG A 229 -18.89 12.78 1.60
CA ARG A 229 -18.83 13.95 0.70
C ARG A 229 -19.27 13.60 -0.72
N LYS A 230 -18.95 12.39 -1.16
CA LYS A 230 -19.27 11.83 -2.49
C LYS A 230 -20.08 10.56 -2.33
N SER A 231 -20.82 10.18 -3.37
CA SER A 231 -21.41 8.84 -3.42
C SER A 231 -20.30 7.79 -3.30
N PRO A 232 -20.52 6.68 -2.57
CA PRO A 232 -19.53 5.62 -2.47
C PRO A 232 -19.22 4.97 -3.84
N TYR A 233 -20.11 5.13 -4.82
CA TYR A 233 -20.00 4.57 -6.17
C TYR A 233 -19.43 5.55 -7.23
N GLU A 234 -19.19 6.81 -6.86
CA GLU A 234 -18.62 7.80 -7.78
C GLU A 234 -17.10 7.61 -7.96
N LEU A 235 -16.53 8.30 -8.97
CA LEU A 235 -15.08 8.39 -9.13
C LEU A 235 -14.46 8.98 -7.83
N GLN A 236 -13.44 8.31 -7.29
CA GLN A 236 -12.83 8.64 -5.98
C GLN A 236 -13.79 8.46 -4.79
N GLY A 237 -14.93 7.79 -4.97
CA GLY A 237 -15.77 7.27 -3.89
C GLY A 237 -15.14 6.05 -3.21
N LEU A 238 -15.82 5.52 -2.19
CA LEU A 238 -15.35 4.42 -1.36
C LEU A 238 -15.09 3.11 -2.16
N PHE A 239 -15.87 2.87 -3.22
CA PHE A 239 -15.75 1.70 -4.10
C PHE A 239 -15.06 1.99 -5.44
N SER A 240 -14.33 3.10 -5.53
CA SER A 240 -13.79 3.60 -6.81
C SER A 240 -12.71 2.71 -7.47
N ARG A 241 -12.16 1.71 -6.76
CA ARG A 241 -11.10 0.82 -7.29
C ARG A 241 -11.63 -0.36 -8.09
N THR A 242 -12.89 -0.73 -7.93
CA THR A 242 -13.47 -1.91 -8.59
C THR A 242 -14.95 -1.67 -8.87
N GLU A 243 -15.41 -2.11 -10.04
CA GLU A 243 -16.79 -1.90 -10.48
C GLU A 243 -17.83 -2.65 -9.64
N ASP A 244 -17.42 -3.59 -8.78
CA ASP A 244 -18.31 -4.57 -8.13
C ASP A 244 -18.02 -4.88 -6.65
N GLU A 245 -17.22 -4.06 -5.96
CA GLU A 245 -16.85 -4.31 -4.56
C GLU A 245 -17.99 -4.02 -3.58
N ARG A 246 -18.30 -5.02 -2.77
CA ARG A 246 -19.19 -4.92 -1.61
C ARG A 246 -18.42 -4.39 -0.40
N LEU A 247 -19.15 -3.83 0.57
CA LEU A 247 -18.56 -3.33 1.81
C LEU A 247 -17.73 -4.39 2.54
N GLY A 248 -18.17 -5.65 2.56
CA GLY A 248 -17.43 -6.75 3.16
C GLY A 248 -16.10 -7.04 2.46
N GLN A 249 -16.06 -6.99 1.13
CA GLN A 249 -14.84 -7.17 0.34
C GLN A 249 -13.87 -6.01 0.53
N LEU A 250 -14.38 -4.78 0.57
CA LEU A 250 -13.56 -3.61 0.90
C LEU A 250 -12.94 -3.75 2.30
N ALA A 251 -13.75 -4.10 3.30
CA ALA A 251 -13.27 -4.31 4.66
C ALA A 251 -12.18 -5.41 4.71
N GLN A 252 -12.40 -6.53 4.05
CA GLN A 252 -11.43 -7.62 3.93
C GLN A 252 -10.13 -7.15 3.28
N ARG A 253 -10.19 -6.40 2.18
CA ARG A 253 -9.02 -5.89 1.46
C ARG A 253 -8.20 -4.91 2.30
N LEU A 254 -8.86 -4.08 3.10
CA LEU A 254 -8.18 -3.12 3.97
C LEU A 254 -7.61 -3.78 5.24
N VAL A 255 -8.30 -4.81 5.74
CA VAL A 255 -8.05 -5.45 7.03
C VAL A 255 -7.82 -6.95 6.82
N LEU A 256 -6.57 -7.29 6.51
CA LEU A 256 -6.20 -8.65 6.18
C LEU A 256 -6.04 -9.51 7.42
N GLU A 257 -5.65 -8.90 8.55
CA GLU A 257 -5.73 -9.49 9.88
C GLU A 257 -6.75 -8.75 10.74
N ASN A 258 -7.55 -9.53 11.46
CA ASN A 258 -8.48 -9.00 12.43
C ASN A 258 -8.56 -9.94 13.64
N ALA A 259 -8.45 -9.39 14.83
CA ALA A 259 -8.50 -10.18 16.06
C ALA A 259 -9.93 -10.50 16.51
N VAL A 260 -10.89 -9.71 16.03
CA VAL A 260 -12.32 -9.82 16.35
C VAL A 260 -13.15 -9.82 15.08
N PRO A 261 -14.34 -10.46 15.08
CA PRO A 261 -15.21 -10.47 13.91
C PRO A 261 -15.58 -9.05 13.48
N VAL A 262 -15.52 -8.80 12.18
CA VAL A 262 -16.01 -7.56 11.56
C VAL A 262 -17.29 -7.87 10.78
N TYR A 263 -18.39 -7.26 11.18
CA TYR A 263 -19.69 -7.41 10.55
C TYR A 263 -19.94 -6.22 9.62
N THR A 264 -20.33 -6.47 8.38
CA THR A 264 -20.58 -5.40 7.40
C THR A 264 -21.99 -5.48 6.85
N TRP A 265 -22.72 -4.36 6.90
CA TRP A 265 -24.02 -4.19 6.24
C TRP A 265 -23.86 -3.24 5.06
N GLY A 266 -23.94 -3.79 3.85
CA GLY A 266 -24.07 -2.99 2.64
C GLY A 266 -25.44 -2.28 2.55
N PRO A 267 -25.62 -1.39 1.57
CA PRO A 267 -26.87 -0.65 1.42
C PRO A 267 -28.07 -1.58 1.24
N GLY A 268 -29.06 -1.46 2.13
CA GLY A 268 -30.29 -2.28 2.11
C GLY A 268 -30.12 -3.72 2.60
N ALA A 269 -28.95 -4.13 3.10
CA ALA A 269 -28.74 -5.47 3.62
C ALA A 269 -29.45 -5.68 4.97
N ALA A 270 -30.26 -6.73 5.08
CA ALA A 270 -30.90 -7.13 6.34
C ALA A 270 -29.94 -7.85 7.29
N GLU A 271 -29.08 -8.71 6.73
CA GLU A 271 -28.10 -9.52 7.46
C GLU A 271 -26.67 -9.06 7.15
N PRO A 272 -25.74 -9.14 8.12
CA PRO A 272 -24.34 -8.78 7.88
C PRO A 272 -23.60 -9.85 7.08
N GLU A 273 -22.65 -9.40 6.25
CA GLU A 273 -21.50 -10.22 5.88
C GLU A 273 -20.51 -10.25 7.05
N THR A 274 -19.89 -11.41 7.33
CA THR A 274 -18.96 -11.58 8.45
C THR A 274 -17.55 -11.84 7.95
N LEU A 275 -16.62 -10.95 8.32
CA LEU A 275 -15.19 -11.20 8.24
C LEU A 275 -14.72 -11.82 9.57
N ALA A 276 -14.53 -13.13 9.57
CA ALA A 276 -14.09 -13.86 10.75
C ALA A 276 -12.68 -13.43 11.21
N PRO A 277 -12.36 -13.54 12.53
CA PRO A 277 -11.00 -13.35 13.02
C PRO A 277 -9.98 -14.17 12.24
N PHE A 278 -8.83 -13.57 11.94
CA PHE A 278 -7.79 -14.20 11.14
C PHE A 278 -6.42 -13.56 11.37
N SER A 279 -5.38 -14.38 11.25
CA SER A 279 -3.98 -14.00 11.40
C SER A 279 -3.19 -14.56 10.22
N LEU A 280 -2.46 -13.70 9.50
CA LEU A 280 -1.61 -14.13 8.38
C LEU A 280 -0.42 -14.94 8.88
N ALA A 281 0.01 -14.71 10.13
CA ALA A 281 1.11 -15.43 10.77
C ALA A 281 0.80 -16.91 10.99
N THR A 282 -0.48 -17.29 11.17
CA THR A 282 -0.89 -18.67 11.48
C THR A 282 -1.80 -19.31 10.43
N GLY A 283 -2.39 -18.52 9.52
CA GLY A 283 -3.32 -19.03 8.50
C GLY A 283 -2.68 -20.04 7.55
N LEU A 284 -3.46 -21.00 7.08
CA LEU A 284 -3.03 -21.94 6.05
C LEU A 284 -2.88 -21.23 4.70
N PRO A 285 -2.07 -21.74 3.74
CA PRO A 285 -1.85 -21.07 2.47
C PRO A 285 -3.12 -20.75 1.69
N ASP A 286 -4.12 -21.64 1.76
CA ASP A 286 -5.36 -21.51 1.03
C ASP A 286 -6.30 -20.47 1.68
N GLU A 287 -6.34 -20.43 3.02
CA GLU A 287 -7.02 -19.38 3.79
C GLU A 287 -6.37 -18.00 3.57
N VAL A 288 -5.03 -17.93 3.55
CA VAL A 288 -4.28 -16.70 3.24
C VAL A 288 -4.61 -16.25 1.82
N PHE A 289 -4.64 -17.16 0.85
CA PHE A 289 -5.02 -16.82 -0.51
C PHE A 289 -6.42 -16.25 -0.59
N ASP A 290 -7.42 -16.92 0.00
CA ASP A 290 -8.81 -16.45 -0.02
C ASP A 290 -8.99 -15.13 0.74
N ARG A 291 -8.14 -14.87 1.75
CA ARG A 291 -8.08 -13.59 2.46
C ARG A 291 -7.54 -12.47 1.59
N LEU A 292 -6.47 -12.70 0.84
CA LEU A 292 -5.84 -11.70 -0.03
C LEU A 292 -6.64 -11.48 -1.32
N TYR A 293 -7.28 -12.52 -1.82
CA TYR A 293 -7.90 -12.58 -3.14
C TYR A 293 -9.35 -13.11 -3.06
N PRO A 294 -10.29 -12.31 -2.50
CA PRO A 294 -11.67 -12.73 -2.34
C PRO A 294 -12.37 -12.99 -3.67
N PRO A 295 -13.35 -13.92 -3.70
CA PRO A 295 -14.21 -14.12 -4.86
C PRO A 295 -15.07 -12.87 -5.11
N GLN A 296 -15.41 -12.62 -6.36
CA GLN A 296 -16.20 -11.47 -6.77
C GLN A 296 -17.69 -11.77 -6.91
N ALA A 297 -18.52 -10.72 -6.77
CA ALA A 297 -19.96 -10.86 -6.62
C ALA A 297 -20.71 -11.00 -7.97
N LEU A 298 -20.12 -10.55 -9.09
CA LEU A 298 -20.81 -10.58 -10.38
C LEU A 298 -20.82 -11.98 -11.01
N ARG A 299 -22.01 -12.60 -11.00
CA ARG A 299 -22.34 -13.94 -11.51
C ARG A 299 -21.97 -14.22 -12.98
N TRP A 300 -21.72 -13.19 -13.80
CA TRP A 300 -21.52 -13.35 -15.25
C TRP A 300 -20.05 -13.57 -15.66
N ARG A 301 -19.14 -13.75 -14.70
CA ARG A 301 -17.70 -13.94 -14.96
C ARG A 301 -17.18 -15.31 -14.51
N VAL A 302 -17.85 -16.39 -14.92
CA VAL A 302 -17.47 -17.80 -14.60
C VAL A 302 -16.00 -18.11 -14.94
N GLY A 303 -15.46 -17.48 -16.00
CA GLY A 303 -14.04 -17.62 -16.36
C GLY A 303 -13.06 -17.04 -15.33
N GLU A 304 -13.46 -16.00 -14.58
CA GLU A 304 -12.60 -15.34 -13.60
C GLU A 304 -12.47 -16.15 -12.31
N GLU A 305 -13.55 -16.78 -11.84
CA GLU A 305 -13.46 -17.65 -10.66
C GLU A 305 -12.64 -18.90 -10.95
N LYS A 306 -12.77 -19.49 -12.14
CA LYS A 306 -11.91 -20.59 -12.56
C LYS A 306 -10.43 -20.20 -12.52
N LEU A 307 -10.11 -18.99 -12.99
CA LEU A 307 -8.75 -18.45 -12.95
C LEU A 307 -8.25 -18.28 -11.52
N ARG A 308 -9.08 -17.68 -10.65
CA ARG A 308 -8.80 -17.50 -9.23
C ARG A 308 -8.49 -18.83 -8.54
N LEU A 309 -9.29 -19.87 -8.81
CA LEU A 309 -9.09 -21.20 -8.23
C LEU A 309 -7.82 -21.88 -8.73
N GLN A 310 -7.48 -21.75 -10.01
CA GLN A 310 -6.19 -22.24 -10.54
C GLN A 310 -5.02 -21.55 -9.83
N MET A 311 -5.12 -20.24 -9.62
CA MET A 311 -4.12 -19.49 -8.89
C MET A 311 -4.06 -19.84 -7.40
N ARG A 312 -5.19 -20.19 -6.79
CA ARG A 312 -5.25 -20.71 -5.42
C ARG A 312 -4.45 -22.00 -5.32
N ASP A 313 -4.62 -22.92 -6.26
CA ASP A 313 -3.89 -24.19 -6.29
C ASP A 313 -2.39 -23.98 -6.50
N ASP A 314 -2.01 -23.06 -7.40
CA ASP A 314 -0.61 -22.68 -7.60
C ASP A 314 -0.01 -22.02 -6.35
N PHE A 315 -0.74 -21.13 -5.69
CA PHE A 315 -0.29 -20.48 -4.45
C PHE A 315 -0.11 -21.51 -3.32
N VAL A 316 -1.08 -22.39 -3.11
CA VAL A 316 -1.02 -23.44 -2.08
C VAL A 316 0.16 -24.37 -2.30
N SER A 317 0.46 -24.71 -3.55
CA SER A 317 1.56 -25.63 -3.88
C SER A 317 2.94 -24.97 -3.86
N ARG A 318 3.05 -23.67 -4.19
CA ARG A 318 4.33 -22.98 -4.41
C ARG A 318 4.74 -21.99 -3.33
N ALA A 319 3.80 -21.38 -2.61
CA ALA A 319 4.13 -20.38 -1.61
C ALA A 319 5.04 -20.95 -0.50
N THR A 320 6.02 -20.16 -0.08
CA THR A 320 6.86 -20.46 1.09
C THR A 320 6.84 -19.30 2.05
N GLU A 321 7.08 -19.63 3.31
CA GLU A 321 7.17 -18.66 4.39
C GLU A 321 8.45 -17.84 4.24
N LEU A 322 8.33 -16.55 4.55
CA LEU A 322 9.45 -15.69 4.89
C LEU A 322 9.44 -15.54 6.42
N LEU A 323 10.56 -15.86 7.06
CA LEU A 323 10.68 -15.89 8.52
C LEU A 323 11.60 -14.77 9.03
N ASP A 324 11.31 -14.25 10.23
CA ASP A 324 12.24 -13.39 10.96
C ASP A 324 13.33 -14.21 11.69
N ASP A 325 14.27 -13.51 12.34
CA ASP A 325 15.38 -14.15 13.09
C ASP A 325 14.92 -15.00 14.29
N LYS A 326 13.65 -14.89 14.69
CA LYS A 326 13.03 -15.67 15.77
C LYS A 326 12.19 -16.83 15.22
N GLY A 327 12.23 -17.08 13.91
CA GLY A 327 11.44 -18.11 13.24
C GLY A 327 9.95 -17.78 13.13
N ARG A 328 9.56 -16.51 13.29
CA ARG A 328 8.17 -16.07 13.14
C ARG A 328 7.89 -15.75 11.69
N ARG A 329 6.73 -16.18 11.20
CA ARG A 329 6.28 -15.87 9.84
C ARG A 329 6.03 -14.38 9.68
N ILE A 330 6.78 -13.76 8.77
CA ILE A 330 6.64 -12.36 8.33
C ILE A 330 6.27 -12.26 6.86
N GLY A 331 5.94 -13.38 6.22
CA GLY A 331 5.41 -13.42 4.86
C GLY A 331 5.00 -14.83 4.48
N LEU A 332 4.04 -14.93 3.58
CA LEU A 332 3.71 -16.15 2.86
C LEU A 332 3.44 -15.75 1.43
N ALA A 333 4.40 -16.06 0.55
CA ALA A 333 4.40 -15.56 -0.80
C ALA A 333 5.05 -16.56 -1.76
N MET A 334 4.81 -16.37 -3.05
CA MET A 334 5.54 -17.01 -4.14
C MET A 334 6.06 -15.96 -5.11
N LEU A 335 7.21 -16.22 -5.71
CA LEU A 335 7.71 -15.41 -6.82
C LEU A 335 6.74 -15.52 -8.01
N TRP A 336 6.44 -14.37 -8.62
CA TRP A 336 5.38 -14.27 -9.61
C TRP A 336 5.62 -13.16 -10.64
N ASN A 337 5.12 -13.36 -11.85
CA ASN A 337 4.95 -12.32 -12.86
C ASN A 337 3.63 -12.49 -13.63
N THR A 338 3.04 -11.40 -14.11
CA THR A 338 1.63 -11.33 -14.54
C THR A 338 1.37 -11.88 -15.95
N THR A 339 2.39 -12.23 -16.72
CA THR A 339 2.26 -12.60 -18.14
C THR A 339 1.50 -13.89 -18.38
N HIS A 340 1.52 -14.85 -17.44
CA HIS A 340 0.78 -16.10 -17.59
C HIS A 340 -0.75 -15.91 -17.66
N TYR A 341 -1.29 -14.87 -16.99
CA TYR A 341 -2.73 -14.71 -16.79
C TYR A 341 -3.31 -13.46 -17.46
N GLN A 342 -2.72 -13.01 -18.58
CA GLN A 342 -3.22 -11.85 -19.35
C GLN A 342 -4.72 -11.98 -19.65
N GLY A 343 -5.52 -11.33 -18.81
CA GLY A 343 -6.93 -11.69 -18.63
C GLY A 343 -7.56 -10.97 -17.44
N ARG A 344 -7.44 -9.64 -17.43
CA ARG A 344 -8.35 -8.69 -16.74
C ARG A 344 -8.26 -8.46 -15.23
N ARG A 345 -7.49 -9.19 -14.40
CA ARG A 345 -7.23 -8.79 -12.99
C ARG A 345 -5.83 -9.15 -12.48
N ASP A 346 -5.13 -8.17 -11.90
CA ASP A 346 -3.80 -8.33 -11.31
C ASP A 346 -3.89 -8.89 -9.88
N PHE A 347 -3.49 -10.14 -9.67
CA PHE A 347 -3.28 -10.73 -8.34
C PHE A 347 -1.96 -10.26 -7.76
N ARG A 348 -1.93 -8.99 -7.38
CA ARG A 348 -0.72 -8.35 -6.86
C ARG A 348 -0.35 -8.91 -5.49
N GLY A 349 0.94 -9.06 -5.25
CA GLY A 349 1.50 -9.27 -3.94
C GLY A 349 1.15 -8.10 -3.02
N THR A 350 0.89 -8.40 -1.76
CA THR A 350 0.42 -7.44 -0.77
C THR A 350 1.51 -7.17 0.26
N VAL A 351 1.77 -5.91 0.56
CA VAL A 351 2.60 -5.52 1.70
C VAL A 351 1.69 -5.09 2.84
N THR A 352 1.87 -5.69 4.01
CA THR A 352 1.03 -5.39 5.19
C THR A 352 1.80 -4.61 6.25
N VAL A 353 1.12 -3.71 6.96
CA VAL A 353 1.65 -3.06 8.16
C VAL A 353 0.66 -3.33 9.29
N ASN A 354 1.09 -4.10 10.30
CA ASN A 354 0.25 -4.56 11.41
C ASN A 354 -1.05 -5.24 10.95
N GLY A 355 -0.97 -6.05 9.89
CA GLY A 355 -2.14 -6.78 9.36
C GLY A 355 -3.06 -5.98 8.43
N PHE A 356 -2.76 -4.70 8.19
CA PHE A 356 -3.51 -3.85 7.27
C PHE A 356 -2.80 -3.69 5.93
N LEU A 357 -3.55 -3.51 4.85
CA LEU A 357 -2.98 -3.21 3.53
C LEU A 357 -2.19 -1.89 3.55
N ALA A 358 -0.94 -1.98 3.12
CA ALA A 358 -0.02 -0.85 3.02
C ALA A 358 0.41 -0.57 1.58
N ASP A 359 0.84 -1.59 0.83
CA ASP A 359 1.30 -1.44 -0.56
C ASP A 359 0.99 -2.69 -1.39
N THR A 360 1.14 -2.62 -2.72
CA THR A 360 0.95 -3.75 -3.64
C THR A 360 2.09 -3.84 -4.65
N SER A 361 2.43 -5.06 -5.07
CA SER A 361 3.52 -5.33 -6.00
C SER A 361 3.10 -6.35 -7.07
N ILE A 362 3.56 -6.18 -8.31
CA ILE A 362 3.35 -7.19 -9.36
C ILE A 362 4.42 -8.29 -9.36
N SER A 363 5.45 -8.16 -8.52
CA SER A 363 6.67 -8.99 -8.56
C SER A 363 6.59 -10.26 -7.71
N PHE A 364 5.50 -10.43 -6.96
CA PHE A 364 5.21 -11.64 -6.17
C PHE A 364 3.69 -11.76 -5.99
N ALA A 365 3.23 -12.94 -5.56
CA ALA A 365 1.86 -13.16 -5.09
C ALA A 365 1.89 -13.61 -3.63
N GLY A 366 0.86 -13.29 -2.85
CA GLY A 366 0.83 -13.50 -1.39
C GLY A 366 1.07 -12.22 -0.60
N TYR A 367 1.60 -12.34 0.61
CA TYR A 367 1.89 -11.19 1.46
C TYR A 367 3.31 -11.17 2.01
N LEU A 368 3.82 -9.96 2.23
CA LEU A 368 5.06 -9.69 2.95
C LEU A 368 4.81 -8.61 4.01
N ALA A 369 5.33 -8.81 5.22
CA ALA A 369 5.23 -7.81 6.28
C ALA A 369 6.18 -6.64 6.01
N GLY A 370 5.60 -5.45 6.09
CA GLY A 370 6.29 -4.18 5.96
C GLY A 370 6.27 -3.36 7.24
N GLN A 371 7.11 -2.35 7.26
CA GLN A 371 7.15 -1.31 8.28
C GLN A 371 6.84 0.05 7.62
N PRO A 372 6.18 0.98 8.34
CA PRO A 372 5.85 2.28 7.78
C PRO A 372 7.12 3.02 7.35
N SER A 373 7.18 3.42 6.08
CA SER A 373 8.21 4.36 5.60
C SER A 373 7.87 5.83 5.92
N ARG A 374 6.58 6.09 6.17
CA ARG A 374 5.98 7.39 6.52
C ARG A 374 4.73 7.20 7.38
N ALA A 375 4.27 8.26 8.04
CA ALA A 375 3.17 8.21 9.02
C ALA A 375 1.85 7.66 8.47
N SER A 376 1.62 7.79 7.16
CA SER A 376 0.43 7.30 6.46
C SER A 376 0.36 5.78 6.25
N ARG A 377 1.48 5.06 6.40
CA ARG A 377 1.52 3.59 6.27
C ARG A 377 1.00 3.05 4.92
N ASP A 378 0.89 3.89 3.90
CA ASP A 378 0.46 3.54 2.52
C ASP A 378 1.66 3.30 1.58
N LYS A 379 2.87 3.41 2.13
CA LYS A 379 4.12 2.94 1.56
C LYS A 379 4.91 2.26 2.66
N ALA A 380 5.35 1.05 2.40
CA ALA A 380 6.06 0.25 3.38
C ALA A 380 7.36 -0.31 2.79
N SER A 381 8.43 -0.22 3.59
CA SER A 381 9.64 -1.01 3.35
C SER A 381 9.45 -2.35 4.03
N LEU A 382 10.06 -3.42 3.53
CA LEU A 382 9.94 -4.73 4.17
C LEU A 382 10.53 -4.71 5.58
N VAL A 383 9.92 -5.50 6.47
CA VAL A 383 10.51 -5.83 7.78
C VAL A 383 11.71 -6.76 7.58
N ALA A 384 11.61 -7.65 6.59
CA ALA A 384 12.68 -8.58 6.25
C ALA A 384 13.92 -7.84 5.74
N THR A 385 15.09 -8.31 6.16
CA THR A 385 16.38 -7.83 5.66
C THR A 385 16.61 -8.31 4.22
N PRO A 386 17.46 -7.62 3.43
CA PRO A 386 17.81 -8.09 2.09
C PRO A 386 18.32 -9.53 2.06
N ASP A 387 19.05 -9.97 3.08
CA ASP A 387 19.57 -11.34 3.16
C ASP A 387 18.47 -12.38 3.41
N GLN A 388 17.50 -12.08 4.29
CA GLN A 388 16.33 -12.93 4.52
C GLN A 388 15.49 -13.07 3.24
N VAL A 389 15.25 -11.96 2.53
CA VAL A 389 14.52 -11.99 1.25
C VAL A 389 15.30 -12.79 0.21
N ARG A 390 16.63 -12.61 0.13
CA ARG A 390 17.49 -13.35 -0.81
C ARG A 390 17.46 -14.85 -0.53
N GLN A 391 17.54 -15.24 0.75
CA GLN A 391 17.45 -16.64 1.16
C GLN A 391 16.08 -17.24 0.81
N TRP A 392 14.99 -16.52 1.09
CA TRP A 392 13.64 -16.95 0.71
C TRP A 392 13.50 -17.13 -0.81
N MET A 393 14.04 -16.20 -1.61
CA MET A 393 14.07 -16.32 -3.08
C MET A 393 14.87 -17.53 -3.55
N ARG A 394 15.99 -17.87 -2.91
CA ARG A 394 16.74 -19.10 -3.21
C ARG A 394 15.93 -20.35 -2.90
N THR A 395 15.30 -20.42 -1.74
CA THR A 395 14.42 -21.55 -1.37
C THR A 395 13.26 -21.71 -2.35
N GLN A 396 12.66 -20.61 -2.81
CA GLN A 396 11.64 -20.60 -3.85
C GLN A 396 12.18 -21.19 -5.17
N GLU A 397 13.33 -20.72 -5.66
CA GLU A 397 13.98 -21.22 -6.88
C GLU A 397 14.27 -22.73 -6.78
N GLU A 398 14.91 -23.19 -5.70
CA GLU A 398 15.25 -24.60 -5.45
C GLU A 398 14.01 -25.51 -5.41
N ARG A 399 12.92 -25.02 -4.80
CA ARG A 399 11.65 -25.75 -4.74
C ARG A 399 10.98 -25.83 -6.10
N LEU A 400 10.97 -24.74 -6.87
CA LEU A 400 10.44 -24.74 -8.23
C LEU A 400 11.21 -25.74 -9.12
N ARG A 401 12.55 -25.76 -9.01
CA ARG A 401 13.41 -26.73 -9.70
C ARG A 401 13.12 -28.18 -9.28
N SER A 402 13.15 -28.47 -7.98
CA SER A 402 13.00 -29.85 -7.48
C SER A 402 11.61 -30.46 -7.73
N THR A 403 10.58 -29.63 -7.86
CA THR A 403 9.21 -30.06 -8.20
C THR A 403 8.91 -30.06 -9.70
N GLY A 404 9.88 -29.70 -10.55
CA GLY A 404 9.68 -29.63 -12.00
C GLY A 404 8.77 -28.48 -12.46
N ASN A 405 8.56 -27.48 -11.60
CA ASN A 405 7.67 -26.34 -11.84
C ASN A 405 8.43 -25.07 -12.29
N PHE A 406 9.69 -25.20 -12.68
CA PHE A 406 10.55 -24.12 -13.20
C PHE A 406 10.78 -24.26 -14.70
N ASP A 407 9.69 -24.22 -15.46
CA ASP A 407 9.70 -24.31 -16.93
C ASP A 407 10.27 -23.05 -17.59
N ASP A 408 10.52 -23.12 -18.90
CA ASP A 408 11.07 -22.01 -19.69
C ASP A 408 10.24 -20.72 -19.54
N SER A 409 8.91 -20.88 -19.44
CA SER A 409 7.97 -19.79 -19.21
C SER A 409 8.31 -19.03 -17.92
N LEU A 410 8.41 -19.75 -16.81
CA LEU A 410 8.66 -19.16 -15.50
C LEU A 410 10.11 -18.66 -15.37
N GLN A 411 11.06 -19.32 -16.03
CA GLN A 411 12.45 -18.87 -16.13
C GLN A 411 12.52 -17.47 -16.76
N LEU A 412 11.91 -17.27 -17.93
CA LEU A 412 11.89 -15.96 -18.61
C LEU A 412 11.22 -14.87 -17.75
N GLU A 413 10.13 -15.22 -17.07
CA GLU A 413 9.39 -14.30 -16.20
C GLU A 413 10.20 -13.86 -14.97
N LEU A 414 11.04 -14.75 -14.42
CA LEU A 414 11.79 -14.53 -13.20
C LEU A 414 13.25 -14.15 -13.43
N ALA A 415 13.79 -14.28 -14.64
CA ALA A 415 15.21 -14.08 -14.93
C ALA A 415 15.75 -12.74 -14.39
N TYR A 416 15.08 -11.63 -14.67
CA TYR A 416 15.51 -10.31 -14.18
C TYR A 416 15.40 -10.19 -12.65
N THR A 417 14.33 -10.74 -12.07
CA THR A 417 14.09 -10.73 -10.61
C THR A 417 15.16 -11.53 -9.87
N LEU A 418 15.51 -12.71 -10.37
CA LEU A 418 16.58 -13.56 -9.79
C LEU A 418 17.95 -12.93 -9.98
N HIS A 419 18.23 -12.40 -11.18
CA HIS A 419 19.47 -11.68 -11.47
C HIS A 419 19.66 -10.48 -10.53
N SER A 420 18.61 -9.68 -10.33
CA SER A 420 18.64 -8.53 -9.41
C SER A 420 18.88 -8.95 -7.95
N ALA A 421 18.24 -10.03 -7.50
CA ALA A 421 18.36 -10.49 -6.12
C ALA A 421 19.72 -11.11 -5.80
N PHE A 422 20.31 -11.84 -6.76
CA PHE A 422 21.56 -12.59 -6.57
C PHE A 422 22.79 -11.92 -7.16
N ASN A 423 22.62 -10.80 -7.87
CA ASN A 423 23.66 -10.13 -8.65
C ASN A 423 24.34 -11.06 -9.66
N THR A 424 23.64 -12.12 -10.08
CA THR A 424 24.05 -13.12 -11.06
C THR A 424 22.82 -13.89 -11.52
N LEU A 425 22.86 -14.41 -12.74
CA LEU A 425 21.88 -15.37 -13.24
C LEU A 425 22.56 -16.74 -13.37
N ALA A 426 21.86 -17.82 -13.02
CA ALA A 426 22.39 -19.17 -13.23
C ALA A 426 22.39 -19.51 -14.72
N ASP A 427 23.40 -20.27 -15.16
CA ASP A 427 23.67 -20.48 -16.58
C ASP A 427 22.57 -21.22 -17.34
N ASP A 428 21.73 -21.95 -16.61
CA ASP A 428 20.63 -22.78 -17.11
C ASP A 428 19.28 -22.04 -17.15
N ILE A 429 19.21 -20.78 -16.73
CA ILE A 429 17.98 -19.99 -16.72
C ILE A 429 17.80 -19.29 -18.08
N ALA A 430 16.67 -19.54 -18.72
CA ALA A 430 16.26 -18.82 -19.93
C ALA A 430 16.00 -17.34 -19.61
N PHE A 431 16.58 -16.44 -20.42
CA PHE A 431 16.43 -14.99 -20.24
C PHE A 431 16.10 -14.22 -21.53
N ALA A 432 16.12 -14.89 -22.68
CA ALA A 432 15.88 -14.26 -23.98
C ALA A 432 15.23 -15.20 -24.98
N LEU A 433 14.70 -14.62 -26.06
CA LEU A 433 14.10 -15.33 -27.21
C LEU A 433 14.90 -15.07 -28.49
N THR A 434 15.09 -16.12 -29.27
CA THR A 434 15.75 -16.13 -30.58
C THR A 434 14.88 -16.86 -31.61
N SER A 435 15.30 -16.90 -32.88
CA SER A 435 14.63 -17.72 -33.91
C SER A 435 14.62 -19.23 -33.57
N GLN A 436 15.56 -19.69 -32.73
CA GLN A 436 15.74 -21.09 -32.33
C GLN A 436 14.97 -21.45 -31.05
N GLY A 437 14.31 -20.48 -30.40
CA GLY A 437 13.62 -20.65 -29.13
C GLY A 437 14.26 -19.82 -28.00
N VAL A 438 14.11 -20.29 -26.77
CA VAL A 438 14.69 -19.63 -25.60
C VAL A 438 16.22 -19.74 -25.60
N LEU A 439 16.88 -18.71 -25.09
CA LEU A 439 18.33 -18.66 -24.93
C LEU A 439 18.69 -18.57 -23.44
N ARG A 440 19.67 -19.39 -23.03
CA ARG A 440 20.29 -19.40 -21.69
C ARG A 440 21.72 -18.91 -21.77
N LEU A 441 22.31 -18.51 -20.65
CA LEU A 441 23.69 -18.00 -20.65
C LEU A 441 24.70 -19.07 -21.10
N ALA A 442 24.52 -20.32 -20.68
CA ALA A 442 25.34 -21.46 -21.12
C ALA A 442 25.38 -21.62 -22.64
N ASP A 443 24.30 -21.23 -23.32
CA ASP A 443 24.12 -21.40 -24.77
C ASP A 443 24.72 -20.22 -25.57
N VAL A 444 25.01 -19.08 -24.91
CA VAL A 444 25.49 -17.86 -25.58
C VAL A 444 26.80 -18.09 -26.34
N PRO A 445 27.84 -18.78 -25.81
CA PRO A 445 29.07 -19.00 -26.56
C PRO A 445 28.87 -19.76 -27.87
N GLU A 446 28.08 -20.84 -27.85
CA GLU A 446 27.77 -21.62 -29.06
C GLU A 446 26.90 -20.81 -30.04
N TRP A 447 25.89 -20.12 -29.52
CA TRP A 447 24.98 -19.32 -30.33
C TRP A 447 25.70 -18.14 -30.98
N ALA A 448 26.45 -17.35 -30.21
CA ALA A 448 27.15 -16.18 -30.71
C ALA A 448 28.39 -16.53 -31.57
N GLY A 449 29.12 -17.60 -31.25
CA GLY A 449 30.34 -17.99 -31.98
C GLY A 449 30.11 -18.37 -33.44
N ARG A 450 28.88 -18.70 -33.82
CA ARG A 450 28.48 -18.99 -35.21
C ARG A 450 28.10 -17.74 -36.01
N ARG A 451 28.11 -16.56 -35.38
CA ARG A 451 27.53 -15.33 -35.91
C ARG A 451 28.60 -14.23 -35.93
N ARG A 452 28.70 -13.53 -37.06
CA ARG A 452 29.56 -12.33 -37.19
C ARG A 452 28.86 -11.05 -36.79
N GLU A 453 27.54 -11.09 -36.72
CA GLU A 453 26.69 -9.96 -36.39
C GLU A 453 25.55 -10.45 -35.50
N VAL A 454 25.16 -9.66 -34.51
CA VAL A 454 24.04 -9.93 -33.60
C VAL A 454 23.18 -8.67 -33.53
N PHE A 455 21.88 -8.81 -33.79
CA PHE A 455 20.92 -7.73 -33.64
C PHE A 455 20.20 -7.86 -32.28
N LEU A 456 20.51 -6.94 -31.37
CA LEU A 456 19.87 -6.85 -30.06
C LEU A 456 18.65 -5.93 -30.16
N ALA A 457 17.46 -6.52 -30.26
CA ALA A 457 16.21 -5.78 -30.44
C ALA A 457 15.65 -5.23 -29.12
N PHE A 458 15.03 -4.05 -29.18
CA PHE A 458 14.25 -3.47 -28.09
C PHE A 458 12.80 -3.94 -28.20
N GLY A 459 12.12 -4.12 -27.06
CA GLY A 459 10.80 -4.74 -26.94
C GLY A 459 9.60 -3.96 -27.53
N TRP A 460 9.80 -3.13 -28.55
CA TRP A 460 8.71 -2.51 -29.32
C TRP A 460 9.11 -2.39 -30.80
N PRO A 461 8.20 -2.67 -31.77
CA PRO A 461 6.79 -3.07 -31.62
C PRO A 461 6.56 -4.55 -31.28
N VAL A 462 7.62 -5.36 -31.11
CA VAL A 462 7.49 -6.78 -30.77
C VAL A 462 7.27 -6.97 -29.27
N THR A 463 6.26 -7.73 -28.90
CA THR A 463 6.08 -8.20 -27.51
C THR A 463 6.36 -9.69 -27.40
N TRP A 464 6.41 -10.22 -26.19
CA TRP A 464 6.56 -11.64 -25.95
C TRP A 464 5.52 -12.13 -24.95
N ARG A 465 5.11 -13.39 -25.10
CA ARG A 465 4.32 -14.14 -24.13
C ARG A 465 5.16 -15.27 -23.57
N SER A 466 4.97 -15.59 -22.30
CA SER A 466 5.72 -16.65 -21.61
C SER A 466 5.14 -18.03 -21.87
N ARG A 467 3.86 -18.18 -22.25
CA ARG A 467 3.20 -19.50 -22.43
C ARG A 467 2.44 -19.65 -23.75
N PRO A 468 2.94 -20.46 -24.70
CA PRO A 468 4.34 -20.89 -24.77
C PRO A 468 5.27 -19.67 -24.97
N PRO A 469 6.57 -19.75 -24.62
CA PRO A 469 7.52 -18.68 -24.90
C PRO A 469 7.57 -18.35 -26.39
N GLU A 470 7.07 -17.18 -26.78
CA GLU A 470 7.14 -16.72 -28.17
C GLU A 470 6.98 -15.21 -28.30
N LEU A 471 7.38 -14.71 -29.46
CA LEU A 471 7.21 -13.32 -29.86
C LEU A 471 5.88 -13.14 -30.57
N ASN A 472 5.19 -12.05 -30.29
CA ASN A 472 3.88 -11.76 -30.86
C ASN A 472 3.68 -10.26 -31.10
N HIS A 473 2.85 -9.96 -32.10
CA HIS A 473 2.36 -8.63 -32.39
C HIS A 473 1.44 -8.17 -31.23
N PRO A 474 1.61 -6.98 -30.65
CA PRO A 474 0.85 -6.51 -29.50
C PRO A 474 -0.65 -6.37 -29.79
N LEU A 475 -1.00 -5.87 -30.97
CA LEU A 475 -2.39 -5.66 -31.39
C LEU A 475 -3.07 -6.91 -31.97
N SER A 476 -2.46 -7.59 -32.96
CA SER A 476 -3.09 -8.75 -33.59
C SER A 476 -2.93 -10.06 -32.81
N GLY A 477 -1.94 -10.14 -31.90
CA GLY A 477 -1.59 -11.36 -31.19
C GLY A 477 -0.90 -12.42 -32.05
N GLU A 478 -0.65 -12.13 -33.32
CA GLU A 478 0.00 -13.07 -34.24
C GLU A 478 1.48 -13.26 -33.91
N ARG A 479 1.97 -14.49 -34.15
CA ARG A 479 3.36 -14.85 -33.88
C ARG A 479 4.32 -14.07 -34.79
N VAL A 480 5.37 -13.52 -34.18
CA VAL A 480 6.45 -12.81 -34.87
C VAL A 480 7.65 -13.73 -35.07
N ARG A 481 8.18 -13.78 -36.30
CA ARG A 481 9.44 -14.47 -36.61
C ARG A 481 10.55 -13.44 -36.75
N ILE A 482 11.65 -13.69 -36.05
CA ILE A 482 12.84 -12.83 -36.08
C ILE A 482 13.98 -13.52 -36.83
N PRO A 483 14.92 -12.76 -37.44
CA PRO A 483 16.10 -13.31 -38.09
C PRO A 483 16.98 -14.15 -37.16
N ASP A 484 17.80 -15.04 -37.72
CA ASP A 484 18.66 -15.95 -36.95
C ASP A 484 19.73 -15.25 -36.11
N ASN A 485 20.13 -14.04 -36.49
CA ASN A 485 21.07 -13.20 -35.74
C ASN A 485 20.37 -12.27 -34.73
N CYS A 486 19.05 -12.33 -34.61
CA CYS A 486 18.28 -11.46 -33.72
C CYS A 486 18.05 -12.11 -32.35
N ILE A 487 18.10 -11.29 -31.31
CA ILE A 487 17.78 -11.66 -29.92
C ILE A 487 16.88 -10.60 -29.29
N ILE A 488 15.89 -11.07 -28.51
CA ILE A 488 15.05 -10.24 -27.66
C ILE A 488 15.26 -10.66 -26.21
N ILE A 489 15.77 -9.74 -25.40
CA ILE A 489 15.95 -9.94 -23.96
C ILE A 489 14.60 -9.84 -23.26
N CYS A 490 14.18 -10.91 -22.57
CA CYS A 490 12.92 -10.97 -21.85
C CYS A 490 13.11 -10.38 -20.45
N GLN A 491 13.13 -9.05 -20.37
CA GLN A 491 13.27 -8.33 -19.09
C GLN A 491 11.91 -7.76 -18.65
N MET A 492 11.46 -8.19 -17.47
CA MET A 492 10.30 -7.63 -16.80
C MET A 492 10.77 -6.82 -15.60
N GLY A 493 10.34 -5.56 -15.51
CA GLY A 493 10.72 -4.69 -14.40
C GLY A 493 10.28 -5.26 -13.04
N SER A 494 11.13 -5.11 -12.03
CA SER A 494 10.75 -5.36 -10.63
C SER A 494 10.12 -4.10 -10.04
N THR A 495 9.03 -4.27 -9.31
CA THR A 495 8.33 -3.15 -8.63
C THR A 495 8.61 -3.18 -7.13
N PRO A 496 8.45 -2.03 -6.43
CA PRO A 496 8.51 -2.03 -4.98
C PRO A 496 7.57 -3.09 -4.37
N PRO A 497 7.94 -3.68 -3.22
CA PRO A 497 9.14 -3.38 -2.44
C PRO A 497 10.39 -4.15 -2.91
N LEU A 498 10.28 -5.17 -3.77
CA LEU A 498 11.43 -6.00 -4.16
C LEU A 498 12.52 -5.19 -4.88
N SER A 499 12.14 -4.25 -5.75
CA SER A 499 13.12 -3.35 -6.39
C SER A 499 13.74 -2.32 -5.46
N GLN A 500 13.22 -2.14 -4.24
CA GLN A 500 13.87 -1.32 -3.21
C GLN A 500 14.89 -2.14 -2.41
N VAL A 501 14.58 -3.42 -2.17
CA VAL A 501 15.48 -4.37 -1.49
C VAL A 501 16.65 -4.73 -2.41
N PHE A 502 16.35 -4.98 -3.68
CA PHE A 502 17.30 -5.30 -4.73
C PHE A 502 17.16 -4.25 -5.85
N PRO A 503 17.75 -3.06 -5.68
CA PRO A 503 17.77 -2.07 -6.73
C PRO A 503 18.47 -2.63 -7.97
N ALA A 504 18.09 -2.12 -9.14
CA ALA A 504 18.78 -2.46 -10.38
C ALA A 504 20.29 -2.27 -10.17
N ALA A 505 21.06 -3.33 -10.37
CA ALA A 505 22.50 -3.27 -10.18
C ALA A 505 23.06 -2.22 -11.14
N ALA A 506 23.57 -1.11 -10.61
CA ALA A 506 24.39 -0.21 -11.39
C ALA A 506 25.78 -0.83 -11.45
N ASN A 507 26.21 -1.29 -12.62
CA ASN A 507 27.51 -1.96 -12.76
C ASN A 507 28.64 -0.93 -12.80
N ARG A 508 28.86 -0.20 -11.70
CA ARG A 508 29.89 0.85 -11.59
C ARG A 508 31.29 0.24 -11.49
N ASP A 509 31.77 -0.33 -12.57
CA ASP A 509 33.12 -0.87 -12.66
C ASP A 509 34.19 0.23 -12.59
N THR A 510 35.46 -0.18 -12.51
CA THR A 510 36.60 0.76 -12.46
C THR A 510 36.67 1.66 -13.70
N ALA A 511 36.12 1.22 -14.84
CA ALA A 511 36.05 2.00 -16.08
C ALA A 511 34.90 3.02 -16.06
N TYR A 512 33.85 2.80 -15.27
CA TYR A 512 32.81 3.77 -14.97
C TYR A 512 33.35 4.88 -14.06
N GLU A 513 34.02 4.54 -12.96
CA GLU A 513 34.53 5.55 -12.01
C GLU A 513 35.57 6.48 -12.63
N SER A 514 36.40 5.97 -13.55
CA SER A 514 37.37 6.79 -14.28
C SER A 514 36.72 7.74 -15.30
N ALA A 515 35.46 7.51 -15.65
CA ALA A 515 34.83 8.09 -16.83
C ALA A 515 33.53 8.86 -16.51
N ARG A 516 32.95 8.71 -15.31
CA ARG A 516 31.69 9.37 -14.92
C ARG A 516 31.71 10.90 -15.06
N ASP A 517 32.89 11.51 -14.99
CA ASP A 517 33.10 12.97 -15.10
C ASP A 517 33.64 13.38 -16.50
N ASP A 518 33.77 12.43 -17.44
CA ASP A 518 34.21 12.69 -18.82
C ASP A 518 33.03 13.18 -19.66
N ALA A 519 33.00 14.50 -19.90
CA ALA A 519 31.99 15.19 -20.68
C ALA A 519 31.97 14.81 -22.17
N THR A 520 32.92 13.99 -22.64
CA THR A 520 33.01 13.52 -24.03
C THR A 520 32.42 12.12 -24.23
N LEU A 521 31.99 11.44 -23.16
CA LEU A 521 31.32 10.14 -23.28
C LEU A 521 29.90 10.30 -23.82
N THR A 522 29.56 9.46 -24.79
CA THR A 522 28.19 9.33 -25.28
C THR A 522 27.29 8.69 -24.20
N TRP A 523 25.99 8.98 -24.24
CA TRP A 523 25.04 8.39 -23.30
C TRP A 523 24.99 6.86 -23.43
N GLN A 524 25.30 6.31 -24.60
CA GLN A 524 25.44 4.88 -24.83
C GLN A 524 26.57 4.31 -23.95
N LYS A 525 27.77 4.91 -23.94
CA LYS A 525 28.87 4.49 -23.04
C LYS A 525 28.48 4.50 -21.57
N GLN A 526 27.74 5.54 -21.15
CA GLN A 526 27.23 5.61 -19.79
C GLN A 526 26.21 4.51 -19.52
N TRP A 527 25.23 4.33 -20.41
CA TRP A 527 24.19 3.32 -20.28
C TRP A 527 24.79 1.93 -20.13
N TRP A 528 25.64 1.50 -21.06
CA TRP A 528 26.25 0.17 -21.03
C TRP A 528 27.13 -0.10 -19.81
N ARG A 529 27.89 0.92 -19.35
CA ARG A 529 28.64 0.83 -18.10
C ARG A 529 27.71 0.75 -16.90
N THR A 530 26.57 1.43 -16.91
CA THR A 530 25.60 1.33 -15.82
C THR A 530 24.71 0.09 -15.87
N SER A 531 24.60 -0.60 -17.01
CA SER A 531 23.72 -1.75 -17.21
C SER A 531 24.20 -2.99 -16.46
N GLY A 532 23.73 -3.14 -15.22
CA GLY A 532 23.74 -4.41 -14.49
C GLY A 532 22.45 -5.20 -14.65
N ASP A 533 21.66 -4.93 -15.69
CA ASP A 533 20.45 -5.66 -16.05
C ASP A 533 20.75 -6.83 -17.01
N LEU A 534 19.71 -7.48 -17.57
CA LEU A 534 19.89 -8.63 -18.45
C LEU A 534 20.55 -8.26 -19.80
N TYR A 535 20.42 -7.01 -20.26
CA TYR A 535 21.10 -6.55 -21.47
C TYR A 535 22.60 -6.46 -21.25
N GLY A 536 23.02 -5.87 -20.13
CA GLY A 536 24.44 -5.81 -19.76
C GLY A 536 25.04 -7.20 -19.53
N LEU A 537 24.26 -8.11 -18.92
CA LEU A 537 24.64 -9.51 -18.74
C LEU A 537 24.88 -10.21 -20.09
N PHE A 538 23.96 -10.05 -21.05
CA PHE A 538 24.10 -10.61 -22.39
C PHE A 538 25.34 -10.07 -23.12
N LEU A 539 25.59 -8.75 -23.07
CA LEU A 539 26.75 -8.17 -23.73
C LEU A 539 28.07 -8.74 -23.22
N ARG A 540 28.19 -8.99 -21.91
CA ARG A 540 29.39 -9.59 -21.32
C ARG A 540 29.60 -11.02 -21.82
N ALA A 541 28.54 -11.83 -21.81
CA ALA A 541 28.60 -13.18 -22.38
C ALA A 541 28.93 -13.18 -23.89
N LEU A 542 28.43 -12.20 -24.64
CA LEU A 542 28.76 -12.00 -26.05
C LEU A 542 30.24 -11.62 -26.24
N CYS A 543 30.77 -10.73 -25.40
CA CYS A 543 32.18 -10.35 -25.41
C CYS A 543 33.10 -11.54 -25.15
N GLU A 544 32.76 -12.38 -24.17
CA GLU A 544 33.47 -13.62 -23.88
C GLU A 544 33.45 -14.56 -25.09
N ALA A 545 32.28 -14.76 -25.70
CA ALA A 545 32.11 -15.62 -26.88
C ALA A 545 32.94 -15.14 -28.09
N TRP A 546 33.03 -13.83 -28.29
CA TRP A 546 33.79 -13.21 -29.38
C TRP A 546 35.24 -12.87 -29.01
N SER A 547 35.67 -13.18 -27.78
CA SER A 547 36.99 -12.83 -27.23
C SER A 547 37.34 -11.35 -27.43
N CYS A 548 36.40 -10.46 -27.11
CA CYS A 548 36.56 -9.02 -27.28
C CYS A 548 36.18 -8.26 -25.99
N THR A 549 36.45 -6.95 -25.97
CA THR A 549 36.03 -6.07 -24.87
C THR A 549 34.71 -5.41 -25.19
N VAL A 550 33.96 -5.02 -24.16
CA VAL A 550 32.70 -4.26 -24.33
C VAL A 550 32.96 -2.95 -25.09
N GLU A 551 34.10 -2.29 -24.86
CA GLU A 551 34.54 -1.11 -25.59
C GLU A 551 34.70 -1.39 -27.09
N SER A 552 35.40 -2.47 -27.45
CA SER A 552 35.60 -2.84 -28.85
C SER A 552 34.30 -3.24 -29.55
N LEU A 553 33.39 -3.89 -28.82
CA LEU A 553 32.08 -4.30 -29.31
C LEU A 553 31.18 -3.10 -29.61
N LEU A 554 31.23 -2.06 -28.77
CA LEU A 554 30.32 -0.92 -28.83
C LEU A 554 30.87 0.29 -29.60
N ALA A 555 32.18 0.38 -29.84
CA ALA A 555 32.79 1.48 -30.59
C ALA A 555 32.07 1.80 -31.93
N PRO A 556 31.61 0.82 -32.73
CA PRO A 556 30.87 1.12 -33.96
C PRO A 556 29.47 1.71 -33.73
N VAL A 557 28.82 1.40 -32.62
CA VAL A 557 27.49 1.91 -32.26
C VAL A 557 27.59 3.36 -31.81
N GLU A 558 28.62 3.69 -31.04
CA GLU A 558 28.88 5.04 -30.52
C GLU A 558 29.10 6.09 -31.61
N GLN A 559 29.70 5.70 -32.74
CA GLN A 559 30.00 6.62 -33.84
C GLN A 559 28.74 7.05 -34.62
N ARG A 560 27.62 6.33 -34.48
CA ARG A 560 26.44 6.52 -35.34
C ARG A 560 25.28 7.27 -34.68
N ASP A 561 25.26 7.38 -33.35
CA ASP A 561 24.29 8.16 -32.55
C ASP A 561 22.78 7.87 -32.79
N TRP A 562 22.42 6.72 -33.39
CA TRP A 562 21.03 6.27 -33.62
C TRP A 562 20.84 4.77 -33.33
N SER A 563 19.59 4.34 -33.17
CA SER A 563 19.20 2.91 -33.08
C SER A 563 19.02 2.31 -34.47
N ASP A 564 19.58 1.12 -34.71
CA ASP A 564 19.35 0.36 -35.95
C ASP A 564 17.91 -0.20 -35.98
N CYS A 565 17.41 -0.57 -37.17
CA CYS A 565 16.09 -1.14 -37.33
C CYS A 565 16.13 -2.39 -38.23
N ILE A 566 15.32 -3.39 -37.89
CA ILE A 566 15.00 -4.52 -38.77
C ILE A 566 13.50 -4.56 -39.07
N HIS A 567 13.14 -5.12 -40.21
CA HIS A 567 11.75 -5.47 -40.52
C HIS A 567 11.54 -6.96 -40.22
N VAL A 568 10.48 -7.27 -39.48
CA VAL A 568 10.10 -8.63 -39.11
C VAL A 568 8.63 -8.84 -39.52
N ASN A 569 8.31 -10.01 -40.09
CA ASN A 569 7.00 -10.30 -40.70
C ASN A 569 6.57 -9.28 -41.79
N ASP A 570 5.27 -9.23 -42.15
CA ASP A 570 4.66 -8.26 -43.08
C ASP A 570 4.70 -6.82 -42.53
N ASP A 571 4.55 -5.83 -43.43
CA ASP A 571 4.69 -4.38 -43.19
C ASP A 571 3.80 -3.78 -42.09
N THR A 572 2.90 -4.55 -41.47
CA THR A 572 1.91 -4.08 -40.49
C THR A 572 2.46 -3.84 -39.09
N LEU A 573 3.54 -4.53 -38.69
CA LEU A 573 4.13 -4.40 -37.36
C LEU A 573 4.98 -3.11 -37.24
N GLY A 574 5.57 -2.65 -38.34
CA GLY A 574 6.57 -1.57 -38.37
C GLY A 574 8.00 -2.05 -38.05
N PRO A 575 9.00 -1.16 -38.15
CA PRO A 575 10.40 -1.50 -37.89
C PRO A 575 10.66 -1.79 -36.41
N VAL A 576 11.43 -2.84 -36.13
CA VAL A 576 11.91 -3.21 -34.79
C VAL A 576 13.25 -2.55 -34.56
N ALA A 577 13.28 -1.62 -33.60
CA ALA A 577 14.49 -0.93 -33.21
C ALA A 577 15.42 -1.84 -32.39
N GLY A 578 16.73 -1.59 -32.46
CA GLY A 578 17.74 -2.34 -31.73
C GLY A 578 19.15 -1.80 -31.96
N TYR A 579 20.13 -2.63 -31.60
CA TYR A 579 21.54 -2.40 -31.93
C TYR A 579 22.08 -3.56 -32.77
N LEU A 580 22.67 -3.24 -33.92
CA LEU A 580 23.44 -4.18 -34.71
C LEU A 580 24.89 -4.20 -34.21
N LEU A 581 25.23 -5.27 -33.51
CA LEU A 581 26.55 -5.53 -32.96
C LEU A 581 27.36 -6.36 -33.96
N HIS A 582 28.60 -5.96 -34.22
CA HIS A 582 29.50 -6.68 -35.12
C HIS A 582 30.64 -7.30 -34.31
N TRP A 583 31.04 -8.51 -34.66
CA TRP A 583 32.25 -9.12 -34.13
C TRP A 583 33.45 -8.23 -34.48
N PRO A 584 34.16 -7.66 -33.48
CA PRO A 584 35.29 -6.79 -33.76
C PRO A 584 36.37 -7.53 -34.54
N PRO A 585 37.05 -6.87 -35.50
CA PRO A 585 38.25 -7.44 -36.10
C PRO A 585 39.29 -7.70 -35.01
N ASN A 586 39.92 -8.89 -35.02
CA ASN A 586 40.99 -9.24 -34.08
C ASN A 586 42.00 -8.08 -34.01
N THR A 587 42.14 -7.50 -32.82
CA THR A 587 43.10 -6.42 -32.55
C THR A 587 44.45 -6.97 -32.13
#